data_AF-N1QRA5-F1
#
_entry.id   AF-N1QRA5-F1
#
_cell.length_a   1.000
_cell.length_b   1.000
_cell.length_c   1.000
_cell.angle_alpha   90.00
_cell.angle_beta   90.00
_cell.angle_gamma   90.00
#
_symmetry.space_group_name_H-M   'P 1'
#
loop_
_entity.id
_entity.type
_entity.pdbx_description
1 polymer ?
#
loop_
_entity_poly.entity_id
_entity_poly.type
_entity_poly.pdbx_seq_one_letter_code
_entity_poly.pdbx_strand_id
1 'polypeptide(L)'
;MRAAWRWRLLPPPPFVCQPGYRRSSSITAYTAVVDGNGCSTIYVTCEGSIGTYSFETARLDSHHRLGWTHSEEWKHVGRWSLPFKGGAQYVPEFNMWFGFSAFSPGHLCAVDLSAMHHDRPPTALQVWKNLLPPEVEWMCIPVRFELLNLGDGKFLIAGTFEAETTGQQFALLTGVEMMPCVGDDRSLQMVKHKCTRYAFTTDAIEWVL
;
A
#
# COMPACT_ATOMS: atom_id res chain seq x y z
N MET A 1 -32.59 -5.92 -13.89
CA MET A 1 -31.44 -6.87 -13.86
C MET A 1 -30.41 -6.29 -12.90
N ARG A 2 -30.00 -7.03 -11.87
CA ARG A 2 -28.94 -6.56 -10.95
C ARG A 2 -27.60 -6.69 -11.69
N ALA A 3 -26.87 -5.59 -11.82
CA ALA A 3 -25.51 -5.65 -12.35
C ALA A 3 -24.65 -6.47 -11.37
N ALA A 4 -24.13 -7.60 -11.84
CA ALA A 4 -23.16 -8.38 -11.08
C ALA A 4 -21.79 -7.72 -11.24
N TRP A 5 -21.13 -7.45 -10.11
CA TRP A 5 -19.73 -7.06 -10.11
C TRP A 5 -18.90 -8.23 -10.66
N ARG A 6 -18.02 -7.94 -11.61
CA ARG A 6 -17.08 -8.92 -12.16
C ARG A 6 -15.67 -8.36 -12.09
N TRP A 7 -14.74 -9.20 -11.68
CA TRP A 7 -13.32 -8.92 -11.81
C TRP A 7 -12.97 -8.80 -13.29
N ARG A 8 -12.19 -7.78 -13.63
CA ARG A 8 -11.64 -7.58 -14.97
C ARG A 8 -10.13 -7.54 -14.86
N LEU A 9 -9.47 -8.41 -15.60
CA LEU A 9 -8.01 -8.39 -15.70
C LEU A 9 -7.57 -7.12 -16.44
N LEU A 10 -6.62 -6.38 -15.86
CA LEU A 10 -5.98 -5.26 -16.54
C LEU A 10 -4.99 -5.77 -17.59
N PRO A 11 -4.75 -5.03 -18.69
CA PRO A 11 -3.69 -5.38 -19.61
C PRO A 11 -2.35 -5.45 -18.85
N PRO A 12 -1.44 -6.36 -19.24
CA PRO A 12 -0.16 -6.50 -18.55
C PRO A 12 0.67 -5.21 -18.69
N PRO A 13 1.42 -4.82 -17.67
CA PRO A 13 2.35 -3.70 -17.77
C PRO A 13 3.41 -3.95 -18.85
N PRO A 14 3.86 -2.93 -19.60
CA PRO A 14 4.79 -3.09 -20.71
C PRO A 14 6.17 -3.63 -20.28
N PHE A 15 6.52 -3.51 -19.00
CA PHE A 15 7.77 -4.05 -18.48
C PHE A 15 7.88 -5.59 -18.57
N VAL A 16 6.78 -6.32 -18.72
CA VAL A 16 6.84 -7.78 -18.90
C VAL A 16 7.58 -8.19 -20.18
N CYS A 17 7.70 -7.25 -21.13
CA CYS A 17 8.44 -7.41 -22.38
C CYS A 17 9.84 -6.79 -22.35
N GLN A 18 10.24 -6.14 -21.24
CA GLN A 18 11.52 -5.41 -21.16
C GLN A 18 12.71 -6.33 -20.80
N PRO A 19 13.92 -6.02 -21.32
CA PRO A 19 15.14 -6.69 -20.90
C PRO A 19 15.36 -6.53 -19.39
N GLY A 20 15.58 -7.64 -18.68
CA GLY A 20 15.79 -7.66 -17.23
C GLY A 20 14.55 -8.08 -16.43
N TYR A 21 13.36 -8.14 -17.03
CA TYR A 21 12.20 -8.77 -16.40
C TYR A 21 12.41 -10.28 -16.30
N ARG A 22 12.18 -10.82 -15.10
CA ARG A 22 12.13 -12.27 -14.87
C ARG A 22 10.67 -12.65 -14.65
N ARG A 23 10.22 -13.79 -15.18
CA ARG A 23 8.84 -14.28 -14.93
C ARG A 23 8.54 -14.50 -13.44
N SER A 24 9.57 -14.67 -12.62
CA SER A 24 9.48 -14.77 -11.17
C SER A 24 9.42 -13.41 -10.46
N SER A 25 9.62 -12.30 -11.17
CA SER A 25 9.59 -10.96 -10.57
C SER A 25 8.17 -10.67 -10.07
N SER A 26 8.07 -10.28 -8.81
CA SER A 26 6.80 -9.94 -8.16
C SER A 26 6.60 -8.43 -8.09
N ILE A 27 5.36 -8.00 -7.88
CA ILE A 27 5.06 -6.61 -7.51
C ILE A 27 5.49 -6.44 -6.05
N THR A 28 6.44 -5.55 -5.79
CA THR A 28 6.98 -5.31 -4.45
C THR A 28 6.25 -4.19 -3.73
N ALA A 29 5.66 -3.26 -4.48
CA ALA A 29 4.92 -2.12 -3.95
C ALA A 29 3.80 -1.70 -4.90
N TYR A 30 2.67 -1.26 -4.37
CA TYR A 30 1.59 -0.70 -5.17
C TYR A 30 0.73 0.27 -4.37
N THR A 31 0.06 1.17 -5.07
CA THR A 31 -0.97 2.04 -4.49
C THR A 31 -1.95 2.50 -5.56
N ALA A 32 -3.10 3.01 -5.15
CA ALA A 32 -4.07 3.64 -6.03
C ALA A 32 -4.51 4.98 -5.44
N VAL A 33 -4.83 5.93 -6.32
CA VAL A 33 -5.36 7.24 -5.97
C VAL A 33 -6.45 7.62 -6.95
N VAL A 34 -7.45 8.35 -6.47
CA VAL A 34 -8.43 9.03 -7.30
C VAL A 34 -8.18 10.52 -7.17
N ASP A 35 -7.86 11.19 -8.27
CA ASP A 35 -7.61 12.64 -8.23
C ASP A 35 -8.92 13.44 -8.14
N GLY A 36 -8.81 14.76 -7.99
CA GLY A 36 -9.97 15.66 -7.90
C GLY A 36 -10.88 15.67 -9.15
N ASN A 37 -10.40 15.14 -10.28
CA ASN A 37 -11.16 15.00 -11.51
C ASN A 37 -11.81 13.61 -11.64
N GLY A 38 -11.71 12.77 -10.61
CA GLY A 38 -12.22 11.40 -10.62
C GLY A 38 -11.36 10.44 -11.44
N CYS A 39 -10.15 10.83 -11.84
CA CYS A 39 -9.22 9.93 -12.52
C CYS A 39 -8.58 8.98 -11.52
N SER A 40 -8.78 7.68 -11.76
CA SER A 40 -8.22 6.61 -10.94
C SER A 40 -6.89 6.15 -11.53
N THR A 41 -5.81 6.31 -10.77
CA THR A 41 -4.46 5.93 -11.16
C THR A 41 -3.88 4.92 -10.19
N ILE A 42 -3.38 3.81 -10.73
CA ILE A 42 -2.67 2.77 -9.99
C ILE A 42 -1.18 2.97 -10.23
N TYR A 43 -0.36 2.89 -9.18
CA TYR A 43 1.09 2.84 -9.28
C TYR A 43 1.59 1.47 -8.83
N VAL A 44 2.56 0.92 -9.55
CA VAL A 44 3.17 -0.38 -9.23
C VAL A 44 4.68 -0.31 -9.40
N THR A 45 5.39 -0.96 -8.49
CA THR A 45 6.83 -1.26 -8.61
C THR A 45 7.01 -2.76 -8.69
N CYS A 46 7.80 -3.21 -9.66
CA CYS A 46 8.19 -4.60 -9.80
C CYS A 46 9.61 -4.80 -9.26
N GLU A 47 9.88 -6.00 -8.75
CA GLU A 47 11.20 -6.41 -8.30
C GLU A 47 12.27 -6.26 -9.40
N GLY A 48 13.45 -5.78 -9.02
CA GLY A 48 14.57 -5.51 -9.92
C GLY A 48 14.70 -4.03 -10.30
N SER A 49 15.39 -3.74 -11.40
CA SER A 49 15.75 -2.38 -11.85
C SER A 49 14.80 -1.81 -12.91
N ILE A 50 13.57 -2.32 -12.95
CA ILE A 50 12.53 -2.02 -13.94
C ILE A 50 11.88 -0.64 -13.66
N GLY A 51 11.78 -0.25 -12.39
CA GLY A 51 11.22 1.02 -11.95
C GLY A 51 9.71 0.97 -11.66
N THR A 52 9.10 2.15 -11.63
CA THR A 52 7.69 2.33 -11.27
C THR A 52 6.86 2.68 -12.51
N TYR A 53 5.67 2.09 -12.59
CA TYR A 53 4.72 2.28 -13.67
C TYR A 53 3.39 2.76 -13.09
N SER A 54 2.66 3.57 -13.87
CA SER A 54 1.30 3.96 -13.58
C SER A 54 0.33 3.39 -14.60
N PHE A 55 -0.90 3.17 -14.17
CA PHE A 55 -2.01 2.76 -15.01
C PHE A 55 -3.24 3.59 -14.70
N GLU A 56 -3.78 4.26 -15.70
CA GLU A 56 -5.01 5.05 -15.56
C GLU A 56 -6.20 4.19 -15.97
N THR A 57 -7.14 3.97 -15.04
CA THR A 57 -8.25 3.03 -15.25
C THR A 57 -9.47 3.71 -15.88
N ALA A 58 -9.90 4.82 -15.30
CA ALA A 58 -11.06 5.59 -15.72
C ALA A 58 -10.87 7.06 -15.38
N ARG A 59 -11.39 7.92 -16.25
CA ARG A 59 -11.43 9.38 -16.11
C ARG A 59 -12.88 9.81 -16.20
N LEU A 60 -13.30 10.77 -15.38
CA LEU A 60 -14.62 11.39 -15.55
C LEU A 60 -14.65 12.14 -16.89
N ASP A 61 -15.71 11.93 -17.65
CA ASP A 61 -15.92 12.60 -18.93
C ASP A 61 -17.42 12.87 -19.10
N SER A 62 -17.80 14.12 -18.83
CA SER A 62 -19.18 14.59 -18.96
C SER A 62 -19.72 14.59 -20.39
N HIS A 63 -18.84 14.54 -21.40
CA HIS A 63 -19.23 14.45 -22.81
C HIS A 63 -19.42 13.00 -23.27
N HIS A 64 -18.82 12.04 -22.56
CA HIS A 64 -19.01 10.63 -22.83
C HIS A 64 -20.37 10.15 -22.28
N ARG A 65 -21.06 9.28 -23.03
CA ARG A 65 -22.42 8.82 -22.68
C ARG A 65 -22.51 8.13 -21.31
N LEU A 66 -21.40 7.58 -20.83
CA LEU A 66 -21.33 6.90 -19.54
C LEU A 66 -20.94 7.84 -18.39
N GLY A 67 -20.57 9.11 -18.67
CA GLY A 67 -20.01 10.02 -17.68
C GLY A 67 -18.53 9.78 -17.37
N TRP A 68 -17.91 8.78 -18.00
CA TRP A 68 -16.48 8.45 -17.86
C TRP A 68 -15.92 7.82 -19.13
N THR A 69 -14.61 7.94 -19.31
CA THR A 69 -13.80 7.29 -20.35
C THR A 69 -12.73 6.40 -19.74
N HIS A 70 -12.46 5.28 -20.39
CA HIS A 70 -11.35 4.39 -20.02
C HIS A 70 -10.08 4.84 -20.74
N SER A 71 -9.00 5.01 -19.98
CA SER A 71 -7.72 5.49 -20.50
C SER A 71 -6.66 4.40 -20.46
N GLU A 72 -7.02 3.12 -20.67
CA GLU A 72 -6.27 1.87 -20.38
C GLU A 72 -4.77 1.83 -20.78
N GLU A 73 -3.98 2.72 -20.23
CA GLU A 73 -2.65 3.06 -20.68
C GLU A 73 -1.69 2.93 -19.51
N TRP A 74 -0.67 2.13 -19.74
CA TRP A 74 0.48 2.05 -18.87
C TRP A 74 1.48 3.15 -19.23
N LYS A 75 1.99 3.85 -18.22
CA LYS A 75 3.06 4.84 -18.38
C LYS A 75 4.22 4.47 -17.48
N HIS A 76 5.44 4.58 -18.00
CA HIS A 76 6.63 4.48 -17.17
C HIS A 76 6.79 5.78 -16.39
N VAL A 77 6.78 5.68 -15.06
CA VAL A 77 6.82 6.86 -14.18
C VAL A 77 8.25 7.25 -13.88
N GLY A 78 9.14 6.28 -13.69
CA GLY A 78 10.56 6.55 -13.44
C GLY A 78 11.37 5.31 -13.10
N ARG A 79 12.70 5.43 -13.16
CA ARG A 79 13.66 4.35 -12.83
C ARG A 79 13.94 4.24 -11.33
N TRP A 80 12.90 4.35 -10.53
CA TRP A 80 12.95 4.26 -9.08
C TRP A 80 11.79 3.42 -8.56
N SER A 81 11.89 2.98 -7.32
CA SER A 81 10.89 2.16 -6.64
C SER A 81 10.05 3.00 -5.70
N LEU A 82 8.75 2.70 -5.59
CA LEU A 82 7.92 3.23 -4.52
C LEU A 82 8.58 2.91 -3.16
N PRO A 83 8.59 3.85 -2.20
CA PRO A 83 9.24 3.68 -0.90
C PRO A 83 8.44 2.78 0.06
N PHE A 84 7.64 1.86 -0.48
CA PHE A 84 6.75 0.99 0.26
C PHE A 84 7.08 -0.49 0.04
N LYS A 85 6.70 -1.32 1.00
CA LYS A 85 6.64 -2.76 0.89
C LYS A 85 5.17 -3.18 0.93
N GLY A 86 4.68 -3.73 -0.18
CA GLY A 86 3.27 -4.08 -0.36
C GLY A 86 2.39 -2.87 -0.71
N GLY A 87 1.15 -2.90 -0.24
CA GLY A 87 0.15 -1.87 -0.53
C GLY A 87 0.35 -0.61 0.33
N ALA A 88 0.21 0.56 -0.30
CA ALA A 88 0.06 1.84 0.39
C ALA A 88 -1.30 2.47 0.07
N GLN A 89 -1.83 3.23 1.02
CA GLN A 89 -3.16 3.84 0.93
C GLN A 89 -3.03 5.37 0.93
N TYR A 90 -3.69 6.01 -0.04
CA TYR A 90 -3.85 7.46 -0.04
C TYR A 90 -4.89 7.87 0.99
N VAL A 91 -4.56 8.89 1.79
CA VAL A 91 -5.40 9.40 2.88
C VAL A 91 -5.63 10.89 2.63
N PRO A 92 -6.79 11.27 2.08
CA PRO A 92 -7.08 12.65 1.66
C PRO A 92 -6.93 13.67 2.79
N GLU A 93 -7.25 13.29 4.02
CA GLU A 93 -7.17 14.14 5.22
C GLU A 93 -5.77 14.69 5.48
N PHE A 94 -4.74 13.92 5.10
CA PHE A 94 -3.33 14.33 5.23
C PHE A 94 -2.69 14.64 3.88
N ASN A 95 -3.40 14.43 2.77
CA ASN A 95 -2.86 14.47 1.41
C ASN A 95 -1.54 13.67 1.27
N MET A 96 -1.51 12.47 1.86
CA MET A 96 -0.31 11.62 1.90
C MET A 96 -0.66 10.15 1.68
N TRP A 97 0.35 9.37 1.30
CA TRP A 97 0.28 7.92 1.19
C TRP A 97 0.91 7.27 2.41
N PHE A 98 0.20 6.31 2.99
CA PHE A 98 0.65 5.54 4.15
C PHE A 98 0.87 4.09 3.77
N GLY A 99 2.02 3.53 4.15
CA GLY A 99 2.35 2.14 3.89
C GLY A 99 3.59 1.70 4.65
N PHE A 100 3.91 0.42 4.63
CA PHE A 100 5.12 -0.08 5.29
C PHE A 100 6.35 0.31 4.48
N SER A 101 7.40 0.79 5.15
CA SER A 101 8.63 1.25 4.50
C SER A 101 9.37 0.12 3.79
N ALA A 102 9.80 0.37 2.55
CA ALA A 102 10.71 -0.52 1.83
C ALA A 102 12.10 -0.59 2.46
N PHE A 103 12.52 0.47 3.17
CA PHE A 103 13.88 0.65 3.68
C PHE A 103 14.01 0.33 5.17
N SER A 104 12.89 0.28 5.89
CA SER A 104 12.84 0.01 7.33
C SER A 104 11.75 -1.03 7.58
N PRO A 105 12.10 -2.34 7.54
CA PRO A 105 11.13 -3.41 7.63
C PRO A 105 10.18 -3.25 8.83
N GLY A 106 8.89 -3.44 8.58
CA GLY A 106 7.83 -3.32 9.59
C GLY A 106 7.52 -1.90 10.04
N HIS A 107 8.31 -0.88 9.68
CA HIS A 107 8.02 0.52 10.04
C HIS A 107 6.96 1.09 9.11
N LEU A 108 6.06 1.89 9.66
CA LEU A 108 5.06 2.63 8.88
C LEU A 108 5.69 3.93 8.37
N CYS A 109 5.40 4.35 7.14
CA CYS A 109 5.87 5.62 6.62
C CYS A 109 4.74 6.40 5.93
N ALA A 110 4.90 7.72 5.91
CA ALA A 110 4.08 8.65 5.14
C ALA A 110 4.93 9.28 4.03
N VAL A 111 4.38 9.31 2.82
CA VAL A 111 5.08 9.77 1.61
C VAL A 111 4.12 10.66 0.82
N ASP A 112 4.62 11.79 0.34
CA ASP A 112 3.94 12.60 -0.65
C ASP A 112 4.34 12.13 -2.06
N LEU A 113 3.48 11.36 -2.71
CA LEU A 113 3.71 10.93 -4.10
C LEU A 113 3.39 12.02 -5.13
N SER A 114 2.69 13.11 -4.75
CA SER A 114 2.39 14.19 -5.70
C SER A 114 3.65 14.94 -6.15
N ALA A 115 4.72 14.89 -5.36
CA ALA A 115 6.01 15.48 -5.66
C ALA A 115 6.92 14.60 -6.54
N MET A 116 6.48 13.40 -6.93
CA MET A 116 7.31 12.49 -7.73
C MET A 116 7.52 13.02 -9.16
N HIS A 117 8.73 12.81 -9.69
CA HIS A 117 9.07 13.13 -11.08
C HIS A 117 9.86 11.97 -11.69
N HIS A 118 9.97 11.95 -13.02
CA HIS A 118 10.66 10.87 -13.73
C HIS A 118 12.06 10.57 -13.19
N ASP A 119 12.83 11.62 -12.91
CA ASP A 119 14.21 11.53 -12.42
C ASP A 119 14.34 11.69 -10.89
N ARG A 120 13.23 11.92 -10.18
CA ARG A 120 13.23 12.19 -8.74
C ARG A 120 12.30 11.22 -8.01
N PRO A 121 12.85 10.24 -7.25
CA PRO A 121 12.04 9.36 -6.44
C PRO A 121 11.29 10.14 -5.35
N PRO A 122 10.08 9.69 -4.97
CA PRO A 122 9.42 10.21 -3.79
C PRO A 122 10.15 9.73 -2.53
N THR A 123 10.32 10.63 -1.57
CA THR A 123 11.00 10.34 -0.29
C THR A 123 9.98 10.26 0.82
N ALA A 124 10.15 9.30 1.73
CA ALA A 124 9.36 9.24 2.96
C ALA A 124 9.57 10.53 3.77
N LEU A 125 8.48 11.23 4.03
CA LEU A 125 8.48 12.43 4.87
C LEU A 125 8.67 12.05 6.33
N GLN A 126 8.04 10.95 6.74
CA GLN A 126 8.02 10.50 8.12
C GLN A 126 8.04 8.97 8.17
N VAL A 127 8.73 8.43 9.18
CA VAL A 127 8.84 6.99 9.42
C VAL A 127 8.63 6.73 10.91
N TRP A 128 7.68 5.86 11.24
CA TRP A 128 7.37 5.47 12.60
C TRP A 128 7.71 4.00 12.82
N LYS A 129 8.47 3.74 13.89
CA LYS A 129 8.73 2.37 14.33
C LYS A 129 7.43 1.70 14.72
N ASN A 130 7.15 0.55 14.12
CA ASN A 130 6.04 -0.27 14.56
C ASN A 130 6.33 -0.76 15.98
N LEU A 131 5.45 -0.39 16.90
CA LEU A 131 5.59 -0.67 18.32
C LEU A 131 5.05 -2.08 18.57
N LEU A 132 5.80 -3.11 18.18
CA LEU A 132 5.44 -4.49 18.50
C LEU A 132 5.62 -4.75 20.01
N PRO A 133 4.81 -5.64 20.62
CA PRO A 133 5.12 -6.14 21.95
C PRO A 133 6.52 -6.80 21.96
N PRO A 134 7.34 -6.61 23.02
CA PRO A 134 8.70 -7.15 23.07
C PRO A 134 8.78 -8.67 22.83
N GLU A 135 7.82 -9.43 23.35
CA GLU A 135 7.71 -10.88 23.14
C GLU A 135 7.60 -11.25 21.66
N VAL A 136 6.85 -10.46 20.88
CA VAL A 136 6.70 -10.66 19.43
C VAL A 136 7.94 -10.19 18.68
N GLU A 137 8.55 -9.07 19.12
CA GLU A 137 9.75 -8.52 18.50
C GLU A 137 10.97 -9.46 18.63
N TRP A 138 11.06 -10.24 19.71
CA TRP A 138 12.25 -11.07 19.99
C TRP A 138 12.09 -12.56 19.69
N MET A 139 10.86 -13.08 19.61
CA MET A 139 10.62 -14.53 19.50
C MET A 139 9.81 -14.92 18.27
N CYS A 140 9.50 -13.99 17.37
CA CYS A 140 8.67 -14.23 16.21
C CYS A 140 9.24 -13.59 14.94
N ILE A 141 9.12 -14.31 13.83
CA ILE A 141 9.53 -13.84 12.50
C ILE A 141 8.34 -13.12 11.86
N PRO A 142 8.49 -11.83 11.47
CA PRO A 142 7.44 -11.13 10.74
C PRO A 142 7.33 -11.68 9.32
N VAL A 143 6.13 -12.13 8.94
CA VAL A 143 5.84 -12.71 7.63
C VAL A 143 5.28 -11.65 6.68
N ARG A 144 4.23 -10.94 7.10
CA ARG A 144 3.53 -9.95 6.29
C ARG A 144 2.94 -8.86 7.15
N PHE A 145 2.86 -7.64 6.61
CA PHE A 145 2.12 -6.54 7.22
C PHE A 145 1.14 -5.96 6.21
N GLU A 146 -0.05 -5.65 6.68
CA GLU A 146 -1.10 -4.98 5.93
C GLU A 146 -1.61 -3.78 6.72
N LEU A 147 -1.94 -2.72 5.99
CA LEU A 147 -2.49 -1.49 6.55
C LEU A 147 -3.88 -1.30 5.97
N LEU A 148 -4.85 -1.04 6.83
CA LEU A 148 -6.21 -0.73 6.46
C LEU A 148 -6.60 0.64 7.03
N ASN A 149 -6.96 1.58 6.16
CA ASN A 149 -7.55 2.86 6.55
C ASN A 149 -8.99 2.64 7.03
N LEU A 150 -9.27 3.11 8.24
CA LEU A 150 -10.58 3.06 8.88
C LEU A 150 -11.32 4.42 8.82
N GLY A 151 -10.70 5.44 8.23
CA GLY A 151 -11.17 6.82 8.19
C GLY A 151 -10.69 7.66 9.38
N ASP A 152 -10.78 8.98 9.26
CA ASP A 152 -10.44 9.95 10.31
C ASP A 152 -9.02 9.76 10.88
N GLY A 153 -8.06 9.44 10.01
CA GLY A 153 -6.67 9.18 10.39
C GLY A 153 -6.46 7.91 11.24
N LYS A 154 -7.46 7.04 11.36
CA LYS A 154 -7.35 5.77 12.08
C LYS A 154 -7.02 4.64 11.12
N PHE A 155 -6.15 3.74 11.54
CA PHE A 155 -5.75 2.58 10.76
C PHE A 155 -5.73 1.32 11.61
N LEU A 156 -5.98 0.19 10.96
CA LEU A 156 -5.66 -1.13 11.48
C LEU A 156 -4.38 -1.62 10.81
N ILE A 157 -3.38 -1.95 11.62
CA ILE A 157 -2.21 -2.72 11.20
C ILE A 157 -2.48 -4.20 11.49
N ALA A 158 -2.48 -5.02 10.44
CA ALA A 158 -2.54 -6.47 10.55
C ALA A 158 -1.15 -7.06 10.22
N GLY A 159 -0.43 -7.50 11.24
CA GLY A 159 0.86 -8.17 11.09
C GLY A 159 0.72 -9.68 11.26
N THR A 160 1.18 -10.48 10.31
CA THR A 160 1.30 -11.94 10.44
C THR A 160 2.70 -12.28 10.90
N PHE A 161 2.79 -13.13 11.92
CA PHE A 161 4.02 -13.55 12.55
C PHE A 161 4.07 -15.08 12.66
N GLU A 162 5.28 -15.62 12.65
CA GLU A 162 5.56 -17.03 12.90
C GLU A 162 6.41 -17.17 14.16
N ALA A 163 5.96 -17.98 15.12
CA ALA A 163 6.72 -18.21 16.35
C ALA A 163 7.93 -19.12 16.08
N GLU A 164 9.14 -18.67 16.39
CA GLU A 164 10.38 -19.38 16.05
C GLU A 164 10.45 -20.80 16.64
N THR A 165 9.91 -20.98 17.84
CA THR A 165 9.99 -22.25 18.57
C THR A 165 9.00 -23.31 18.09
N THR A 166 7.89 -22.90 17.50
CA THR A 166 6.78 -23.82 17.15
C THR A 166 6.43 -23.82 15.66
N GLY A 167 6.90 -22.83 14.90
CA GLY A 167 6.46 -22.58 13.52
C GLY A 167 5.00 -22.14 13.40
N GLN A 168 4.31 -21.92 14.54
CA GLN A 168 2.90 -21.56 14.51
C GLN A 168 2.72 -20.10 14.11
N GLN A 169 1.86 -19.86 13.13
CA GLN A 169 1.52 -18.51 12.70
C GLN A 169 0.37 -17.91 13.51
N PHE A 170 0.39 -16.60 13.68
CA PHE A 170 -0.69 -15.81 14.25
C PHE A 170 -0.72 -14.41 13.65
N ALA A 171 -1.86 -13.73 13.78
CA ALA A 171 -2.00 -12.33 13.42
C ALA A 171 -1.96 -11.44 14.67
N LEU A 172 -1.39 -10.25 14.53
CA LEU A 172 -1.42 -9.18 15.51
C LEU A 172 -2.16 -8.00 14.90
N LEU A 173 -3.29 -7.66 15.48
CA LEU A 173 -4.15 -6.56 15.08
C LEU A 173 -3.86 -5.37 15.99
N THR A 174 -3.29 -4.31 15.42
CA THR A 174 -2.94 -3.09 16.16
C THR A 174 -3.69 -1.91 15.58
N GLY A 175 -4.52 -1.27 16.39
CA GLY A 175 -5.09 0.04 16.04
C GLY A 175 -4.04 1.12 16.15
N VAL A 176 -3.97 2.02 15.18
CA VAL A 176 -3.13 3.23 15.23
C VAL A 176 -3.93 4.43 14.74
N GLU A 177 -3.57 5.60 15.22
CA GLU A 177 -4.16 6.87 14.83
C GLU A 177 -3.05 7.86 14.51
N MET A 178 -3.18 8.50 13.35
CA MET A 178 -2.30 9.57 12.91
C MET A 178 -2.95 10.89 13.29
N MET A 179 -2.20 11.73 14.00
CA MET A 179 -2.67 13.06 14.39
C MET A 179 -1.66 14.12 13.94
N PRO A 180 -2.11 15.31 13.49
CA PRO A 180 -1.23 16.45 13.28
C PRO A 180 -0.47 16.82 14.55
N CYS A 181 0.80 17.20 14.38
CA CYS A 181 1.57 17.80 15.45
C CYS A 181 1.10 19.23 15.71
N VAL A 182 1.17 19.68 16.96
CA VAL A 182 0.80 21.06 17.32
C VAL A 182 1.78 22.03 16.66
N GLY A 183 1.28 22.88 15.77
CA GLY A 183 2.05 23.95 15.11
C GLY A 183 2.70 23.56 13.78
N ASP A 184 2.48 22.34 13.28
CA ASP A 184 2.90 21.92 11.94
C ASP A 184 1.93 20.89 11.35
N ASP A 185 1.10 21.34 10.40
CA ASP A 185 0.07 20.51 9.76
C ASP A 185 0.65 19.40 8.86
N ARG A 186 1.96 19.42 8.57
CA ARG A 186 2.63 18.40 7.76
C ARG A 186 3.32 17.32 8.57
N SER A 187 3.63 17.57 9.85
CA SER A 187 4.15 16.54 10.74
C SER A 187 3.02 15.82 11.45
N LEU A 188 3.15 14.50 11.55
CA LEU A 188 2.16 13.61 12.12
C LEU A 188 2.81 12.83 13.27
N GLN A 189 2.05 12.67 14.34
CA GLN A 189 2.37 11.74 15.40
C GLN A 189 1.52 10.48 15.24
N MET A 190 2.16 9.33 15.41
CA MET A 190 1.47 8.04 15.44
C MET A 190 1.18 7.69 16.89
N VAL A 191 -0.10 7.57 17.23
CA VAL A 191 -0.56 7.02 18.51
C VAL A 191 -0.99 5.59 18.32
N LYS A 192 -0.38 4.70 19.10
CA LYS A 192 -0.75 3.29 19.14
C LYS A 192 -1.91 3.09 20.12
N HIS A 193 -2.95 2.41 19.64
CA HIS A 193 -4.11 1.97 20.40
C HIS A 193 -3.96 0.51 20.84
N LYS A 194 -5.09 -0.14 21.14
CA LYS A 194 -5.12 -1.55 21.55
C LYS A 194 -4.46 -2.45 20.51
N CYS A 195 -3.71 -3.41 21.01
CA CYS A 195 -3.07 -4.47 20.25
C CYS A 195 -3.71 -5.80 20.68
N THR A 196 -4.10 -6.65 19.75
CA THR A 196 -4.75 -7.95 20.03
C THR A 196 -4.16 -9.04 19.16
N ARG A 197 -3.77 -10.15 19.79
CA ARG A 197 -3.29 -11.34 19.11
C ARG A 197 -4.47 -12.21 18.70
N TYR A 198 -4.47 -12.64 17.45
CA TYR A 198 -5.41 -13.59 16.88
C TYR A 198 -4.64 -14.83 16.43
N ALA A 199 -4.85 -15.96 17.09
CA ALA A 199 -4.29 -17.23 16.63
C ALA A 199 -5.18 -17.77 15.51
N PHE A 200 -4.58 -18.19 14.40
CA PHE A 200 -5.33 -18.90 13.36
C PHE A 200 -5.81 -20.23 13.98
N THR A 201 -7.12 -20.36 14.21
CA THR A 201 -7.71 -21.68 14.40
C THR A 201 -7.63 -22.44 13.07
N THR A 202 -7.83 -23.75 13.07
CA THR A 202 -7.89 -24.60 11.87
C THR A 202 -8.97 -24.18 10.85
N ASP A 203 -9.70 -23.11 11.13
CA ASP A 203 -10.68 -22.52 10.24
C ASP A 203 -9.92 -21.72 9.17
N ALA A 204 -9.74 -22.37 8.01
CA ALA A 204 -9.34 -21.67 6.81
C ALA A 204 -10.35 -20.56 6.54
N ILE A 205 -9.94 -19.30 6.69
CA ILE A 205 -10.72 -18.20 6.14
C ILE A 205 -10.50 -18.27 4.62
N GLU A 206 -11.42 -18.93 3.93
CA GLU A 206 -11.55 -18.86 2.49
C GLU A 206 -11.98 -17.43 2.13
N TRP A 207 -11.01 -16.53 2.00
CA TRP A 207 -11.31 -15.21 1.46
C TRP A 207 -11.59 -15.35 -0.04
N VAL A 208 -12.84 -15.16 -0.41
CA VAL A 208 -13.20 -14.71 -1.76
C VAL A 208 -13.17 -13.19 -1.70
N LEU A 209 -12.09 -12.59 -2.21
CA LEU A 209 -12.11 -11.19 -2.63
C LEU A 209 -12.77 -11.13 -4.01
#